data_AF-A0AAD4XTA5-F1
#
_entry.id   AF-A0AAD4XTA5-F1
#
_cell.length_a   1.000
_cell.length_b   1.000
_cell.length_c   1.000
_cell.angle_alpha   90.00
_cell.angle_beta   90.00
_cell.angle_gamma   90.00
#
_symmetry.space_group_name_H-M   'P 1'
#
loop_
_entity.id
_entity.type
_entity.pdbx_description
1 polymer ?
#
loop_
_entity_poly.entity_id
_entity_poly.type
_entity_poly.pdbx_seq_one_letter_code
_entity_poly.pdbx_strand_id
1 'polypeptide(L)'
;MALISKNLIMFLRILLFLGFWFGFGQSFKVPFRVNDVLPVLPRQVSWPLLNNFHSAVDLLPSFVGSVSPNNGSIEWKGACFYGNQARMEFTSGTTGDDDKGLGGGVLYLKTDEAHSWTCMDLYVFATPYRVTWDYYFSAREHTLKIDAWEEPAELEYVKEHGISVFLMPSGMLGTFMSLIDVLPLFSNSAWGQNANLAFLQKHMGASFERRSKPWIATINPDDVHSGDFLALSKIRGRWGGFETLEKWVTGAFAGHTSVCLKDDSGKLWGEEIIVVIPWEEWWELALKDNSNPHIALLPLHPDMRAKFNATAAWAYARSMSGKPYGYHNMIFSWIDTIAENYPPPLDSHLVVSLMSMWTRVQPAYAANMWNEALNKRLGTEGLDLYGILDETEKRGITFDHLLTIPEQDDWIYSDGKSTTCVAFILEMYKEAGLFGPIASSIQVTEFTIRDAYVLKLFENNQTRLPIWCNNENDQLPFCQILGEYRMELPQYNTIEPYAKMNENCPSLPPTYERPVKC
;
A
#
# COMPACT_ATOMS: atom_id res chain seq x y z
N MET A 1 -24.40 -30.03 -34.84
CA MET A 1 -24.35 -29.37 -33.52
C MET A 1 -25.22 -30.03 -32.43
N ALA A 2 -26.33 -30.71 -32.75
CA ALA A 2 -27.17 -31.34 -31.71
C ALA A 2 -26.65 -32.70 -31.16
N LEU A 3 -25.70 -33.37 -31.84
CA LEU A 3 -25.19 -34.69 -31.40
C LEU A 3 -24.08 -34.59 -30.33
N ILE A 4 -23.29 -33.51 -30.34
CA ILE A 4 -22.15 -33.32 -29.42
C ILE A 4 -22.63 -32.97 -28.00
N SER A 5 -23.77 -32.29 -27.88
CA SER A 5 -24.39 -31.92 -26.59
C SER A 5 -24.88 -33.14 -25.79
N LYS A 6 -25.41 -34.18 -26.46
CA LYS A 6 -25.93 -35.37 -25.77
C LYS A 6 -24.82 -36.23 -25.18
N ASN A 7 -23.68 -36.35 -25.87
CA ASN A 7 -22.53 -37.12 -25.39
C ASN A 7 -21.86 -36.46 -24.17
N LEU A 8 -21.80 -35.12 -24.13
CA LEU A 8 -21.25 -34.38 -22.99
C LEU A 8 -22.11 -34.52 -21.74
N ILE A 9 -23.44 -34.44 -21.89
CA ILE A 9 -24.39 -34.63 -20.78
C ILE A 9 -24.38 -36.08 -20.28
N MET A 10 -24.20 -37.05 -21.18
CA MET A 10 -24.07 -38.46 -20.82
C MET A 10 -22.76 -38.73 -20.07
N PHE A 11 -21.66 -38.07 -20.46
CA PHE A 11 -20.36 -38.15 -19.77
C PHE A 11 -20.42 -37.56 -18.35
N LEU A 12 -21.07 -36.39 -18.19
CA LEU A 12 -21.32 -35.76 -16.88
C LEU A 12 -22.21 -36.62 -15.97
N ARG A 13 -23.21 -37.30 -16.53
CA ARG A 13 -24.07 -38.23 -15.76
C ARG A 13 -23.31 -39.48 -15.33
N ILE A 14 -22.42 -40.01 -16.17
CA ILE A 14 -21.57 -41.17 -15.83
C ILE A 14 -20.58 -40.81 -14.71
N LEU A 15 -19.97 -39.62 -14.75
CA LEU A 15 -19.11 -39.10 -13.68
C LEU A 15 -19.85 -38.94 -12.34
N LEU A 16 -21.09 -38.43 -12.37
CA LEU A 16 -21.93 -38.31 -11.18
C LEU A 16 -22.37 -39.69 -10.65
N PHE A 17 -22.68 -40.65 -11.53
CA PHE A 17 -23.05 -42.01 -11.10
C PHE A 17 -21.86 -42.81 -10.54
N LEU A 18 -20.65 -42.62 -11.06
CA LEU A 18 -19.42 -43.21 -10.51
C LEU A 18 -19.08 -42.64 -9.13
N GLY A 19 -19.39 -41.36 -8.88
CA GLY A 19 -19.20 -40.73 -7.57
C GLY A 19 -20.17 -41.21 -6.47
N PHE A 20 -21.33 -41.75 -6.83
CA PHE A 20 -22.34 -42.21 -5.86
C PHE A 20 -22.28 -43.71 -5.55
N TRP A 21 -21.60 -44.53 -6.35
CA TRP A 21 -21.65 -46.00 -6.18
C TRP A 21 -20.51 -46.60 -5.34
N PHE A 22 -19.42 -45.87 -5.12
CA PHE A 22 -18.33 -46.30 -4.24
C PHE A 22 -18.42 -45.61 -2.87
N GLY A 23 -19.33 -46.10 -2.04
CA GLY A 23 -19.29 -45.84 -0.60
C GLY A 23 -18.17 -46.64 0.06
N PHE A 24 -16.95 -46.09 0.12
CA PHE A 24 -15.89 -46.51 1.04
C PHE A 24 -15.02 -45.30 1.42
N GLY A 25 -14.82 -45.10 2.72
CA GLY A 25 -14.13 -43.95 3.31
C GLY A 25 -12.62 -43.91 3.05
N GLN A 26 -12.23 -43.45 1.87
CA GLN A 26 -10.96 -42.76 1.63
C GLN A 26 -11.25 -41.52 0.79
N SER A 27 -10.68 -40.38 1.20
CA SER A 27 -10.80 -39.10 0.50
C SER A 27 -10.30 -39.23 -0.94
N PHE A 28 -11.21 -39.45 -1.89
CA PHE A 28 -10.88 -39.50 -3.32
C PHE A 28 -10.39 -38.11 -3.72
N LYS A 29 -9.09 -37.97 -4.01
CA LYS A 29 -8.52 -36.75 -4.60
C LYS A 29 -9.25 -36.48 -5.91
N VAL A 30 -10.01 -35.39 -5.98
CA VAL A 30 -10.66 -34.97 -7.21
C VAL A 30 -9.59 -34.60 -8.24
N PRO A 31 -9.75 -34.98 -9.52
CA PRO A 31 -8.73 -34.72 -10.54
C PRO A 31 -8.51 -33.21 -10.74
N PHE A 32 -9.53 -32.39 -10.50
CA PHE A 32 -9.48 -30.93 -10.51
C PHE A 32 -10.50 -30.38 -9.52
N ARG A 33 -10.19 -29.27 -8.84
CA ARG A 33 -11.22 -28.43 -8.19
C ARG A 33 -11.80 -27.44 -9.20
N VAL A 34 -13.00 -26.94 -8.93
CA VAL A 34 -13.66 -25.93 -9.79
C VAL A 34 -12.73 -24.75 -10.06
N ASN A 35 -11.98 -24.31 -9.03
CA ASN A 35 -11.00 -23.22 -9.13
C ASN A 35 -9.82 -23.52 -10.06
N ASP A 36 -9.44 -24.80 -10.23
CA ASP A 36 -8.31 -25.19 -11.10
C ASP A 36 -8.71 -25.19 -12.58
N VAL A 37 -9.99 -25.42 -12.88
CA VAL A 37 -10.52 -25.50 -14.25
C VAL A 37 -11.01 -24.15 -14.74
N LEU A 38 -11.39 -23.25 -13.81
CA LEU A 38 -11.90 -21.91 -14.12
C LEU A 38 -11.01 -21.11 -15.08
N PRO A 39 -9.67 -21.02 -14.90
CA PRO A 39 -8.78 -20.31 -15.84
C PRO A 39 -8.79 -20.86 -17.28
N VAL A 40 -9.13 -22.13 -17.47
CA VAL A 40 -9.08 -22.84 -18.76
C VAL A 40 -10.44 -22.80 -19.49
N LEU A 41 -11.51 -22.42 -18.80
CA LEU A 41 -12.86 -22.30 -19.37
C LEU A 41 -12.99 -21.03 -20.24
N PRO A 42 -13.91 -21.04 -21.23
CA PRO A 42 -14.17 -19.88 -22.07
C PRO A 42 -14.45 -18.62 -21.24
N ARG A 43 -13.86 -17.49 -21.61
CA ARG A 43 -13.93 -16.22 -20.85
C ARG A 43 -15.35 -15.80 -20.44
N GLN A 44 -16.38 -16.13 -21.23
CA GLN A 44 -17.77 -15.79 -20.86
C GLN A 44 -18.29 -16.54 -19.61
N VAL A 45 -17.69 -17.67 -19.26
CA VAL A 45 -18.08 -18.51 -18.11
C VAL A 45 -17.11 -18.34 -16.95
N SER A 46 -15.81 -18.24 -17.23
CA SER A 46 -14.77 -18.17 -16.21
C SER A 46 -14.56 -16.78 -15.63
N TRP A 47 -14.63 -15.73 -16.44
CA TRP A 47 -14.27 -14.37 -16.03
C TRP A 47 -15.15 -13.79 -14.90
N PRO A 48 -16.48 -13.99 -14.87
CA PRO A 48 -17.31 -13.52 -13.75
C PRO A 48 -17.02 -14.23 -12.42
N LEU A 49 -16.58 -15.49 -12.48
CA LEU A 49 -16.23 -16.28 -11.30
C LEU A 49 -14.79 -15.98 -10.85
N LEU A 50 -13.83 -15.90 -11.78
CA LEU A 50 -12.44 -15.54 -11.50
C LEU A 50 -12.31 -14.14 -10.88
N ASN A 51 -13.09 -13.15 -11.34
CA ASN A 51 -13.12 -11.80 -10.74
C ASN A 51 -13.59 -11.78 -9.27
N ASN A 52 -14.33 -12.81 -8.83
CA ASN A 52 -14.75 -12.97 -7.44
C ASN A 52 -13.74 -13.78 -6.62
N PHE A 53 -12.89 -14.59 -7.26
CA PHE A 53 -11.90 -15.43 -6.57
C PHE A 53 -10.55 -14.76 -6.38
N HIS A 54 -10.19 -13.78 -7.22
CA HIS A 54 -8.86 -13.16 -7.19
C HIS A 54 -8.88 -11.62 -7.20
N SER A 55 -7.87 -11.02 -6.58
CA SER A 55 -7.59 -9.59 -6.55
C SER A 55 -6.09 -9.32 -6.74
N ALA A 56 -5.74 -8.10 -7.13
CA ALA A 56 -4.39 -7.55 -7.05
C ALA A 56 -3.69 -7.78 -5.69
N VAL A 57 -4.47 -7.89 -4.62
CA VAL A 57 -4.01 -8.23 -3.26
C VAL A 57 -3.41 -9.65 -3.17
N ASP A 58 -3.80 -10.56 -4.05
CA ASP A 58 -3.30 -11.93 -4.10
C ASP A 58 -1.90 -12.06 -4.73
N LEU A 59 -1.30 -10.94 -5.19
CA LEU A 59 0.10 -10.88 -5.58
C LEU A 59 1.06 -10.85 -4.40
N LEU A 60 0.54 -10.71 -3.18
CA LEU A 60 1.36 -10.49 -2.01
C LEU A 60 1.72 -11.85 -1.36
N PRO A 61 3.02 -12.16 -1.22
CA PRO A 61 3.48 -13.38 -0.56
C PRO A 61 3.09 -13.38 0.93
N SER A 62 2.53 -14.48 1.43
CA SER A 62 2.29 -14.68 2.87
C SER A 62 3.53 -15.28 3.52
N PHE A 63 4.01 -14.73 4.63
CA PHE A 63 5.08 -15.38 5.40
C PHE A 63 4.58 -16.70 5.98
N VAL A 64 5.36 -17.79 5.82
CA VAL A 64 5.00 -19.11 6.36
C VAL A 64 5.99 -19.62 7.40
N GLY A 65 7.19 -19.04 7.47
CA GLY A 65 8.18 -19.36 8.50
C GLY A 65 9.60 -19.11 8.04
N SER A 66 10.55 -19.30 8.96
CA SER A 66 11.98 -19.21 8.66
C SER A 66 12.67 -20.56 8.83
N VAL A 67 13.45 -20.96 7.83
CA VAL A 67 14.17 -22.24 7.82
C VAL A 67 15.62 -22.01 8.15
N SER A 68 16.06 -22.52 9.31
CA SER A 68 17.47 -22.55 9.70
C SER A 68 17.92 -23.99 9.94
N PRO A 69 19.22 -24.28 9.80
CA PRO A 69 19.75 -25.61 10.13
C PRO A 69 19.60 -25.97 11.61
N ASN A 70 19.49 -24.97 12.48
CA ASN A 70 19.39 -25.15 13.93
C ASN A 70 17.95 -25.41 14.42
N ASN A 71 16.93 -24.92 13.69
CA ASN A 71 15.52 -25.04 14.09
C ASN A 71 14.84 -26.32 13.59
N GLY A 72 15.59 -27.25 13.01
CA GLY A 72 15.04 -28.50 12.48
C GLY A 72 14.19 -28.27 11.24
N SER A 73 12.95 -28.74 11.25
CA SER A 73 12.01 -28.58 10.13
C SER A 73 10.82 -27.73 10.51
N ILE A 74 10.43 -26.80 9.64
CA ILE A 74 9.17 -26.06 9.77
C ILE A 74 8.08 -26.77 8.95
N GLU A 75 6.82 -26.62 9.37
CA GLU A 75 5.66 -27.19 8.68
C GLU A 75 4.59 -26.12 8.45
N TRP A 76 3.92 -26.16 7.30
CA TRP A 76 2.83 -25.24 6.99
C TRP A 76 1.83 -25.85 6.01
N LYS A 77 0.70 -25.17 5.86
CA LYS A 77 -0.30 -25.46 4.82
C LYS A 77 -0.08 -24.53 3.63
N GLY A 78 0.22 -25.11 2.48
CA GLY A 78 0.32 -24.43 1.21
C GLY A 78 -1.05 -24.09 0.61
N ALA A 79 -1.02 -23.35 -0.49
CA ALA A 79 -2.22 -23.08 -1.28
C ALA A 79 -2.76 -24.39 -1.86
N CYS A 80 -1.85 -25.28 -2.29
CA CYS A 80 -2.18 -26.54 -2.93
C CYS A 80 -1.80 -27.81 -2.17
N PHE A 81 -0.69 -27.75 -1.43
CA PHE A 81 -0.18 -28.88 -0.65
C PHE A 81 -0.42 -28.60 0.83
N TYR A 82 -1.13 -29.48 1.54
CA TYR A 82 -1.52 -29.22 2.94
C TYR A 82 -0.56 -29.78 3.98
N GLY A 83 0.38 -30.65 3.57
CA GLY A 83 1.42 -31.21 4.43
C GLY A 83 2.80 -30.78 3.97
N ASN A 84 3.12 -29.49 4.04
CA ASN A 84 4.43 -29.00 3.63
C ASN A 84 5.41 -28.98 4.80
N GLN A 85 6.66 -29.29 4.50
CA GLN A 85 7.75 -29.27 5.45
C GLN A 85 9.02 -28.75 4.78
N ALA A 86 9.81 -27.93 5.46
CA ALA A 86 11.12 -27.50 4.97
C ALA A 86 12.19 -27.61 6.04
N ARG A 87 13.40 -27.99 5.62
CA ARG A 87 14.62 -28.03 6.44
C ARG A 87 15.80 -27.58 5.60
N MET A 88 16.87 -27.15 6.25
CA MET A 88 18.04 -26.63 5.55
C MET A 88 19.32 -27.28 6.04
N GLU A 89 20.27 -27.46 5.12
CA GLU A 89 21.65 -27.85 5.42
C GLU A 89 22.63 -26.88 4.77
N PHE A 90 23.72 -26.54 5.46
CA PHE A 90 24.80 -25.76 4.85
C PHE A 90 25.71 -26.65 4.00
N THR A 91 26.20 -26.11 2.89
CA THR A 91 27.23 -26.75 2.06
C THR A 91 28.57 -26.05 2.28
N SER A 92 29.63 -26.84 2.47
CA SER A 92 30.99 -26.30 2.60
C SER A 92 31.47 -25.70 1.28
N GLY A 93 32.16 -24.56 1.34
CA GLY A 93 32.79 -23.96 0.16
C GLY A 93 33.95 -24.83 -0.33
N THR A 94 33.94 -25.21 -1.61
CA THR A 94 35.11 -25.84 -2.23
C THR A 94 36.19 -24.79 -2.47
N THR A 95 37.37 -24.99 -1.90
CA THR A 95 38.59 -24.24 -2.22
C THR A 95 39.03 -24.58 -3.64
N GLY A 96 38.47 -23.90 -4.64
CA GLY A 96 38.85 -23.99 -6.04
C GLY A 96 38.44 -22.69 -6.74
N ASP A 97 39.42 -22.06 -7.39
CA ASP A 97 39.43 -20.73 -8.01
C ASP A 97 38.06 -20.14 -8.42
N ASP A 98 37.83 -18.92 -7.93
CA ASP A 98 36.75 -17.94 -8.20
C ASP A 98 35.52 -17.85 -7.27
N ASP A 99 35.33 -18.71 -6.25
CA ASP A 99 34.28 -18.50 -5.23
C ASP A 99 34.84 -18.15 -3.85
N LYS A 100 34.22 -17.17 -3.17
CA LYS A 100 34.66 -16.54 -1.90
C LYS A 100 34.79 -17.49 -0.68
N GLY A 101 34.74 -18.81 -0.84
CA GLY A 101 34.93 -19.78 0.25
C GLY A 101 33.84 -19.77 1.34
N LEU A 102 32.76 -19.00 1.16
CA LEU A 102 31.71 -18.82 2.16
C LEU A 102 30.80 -20.06 2.29
N GLY A 103 30.87 -21.00 1.35
CA GLY A 103 29.93 -22.10 1.26
C GLY A 103 28.55 -21.64 0.83
N GLY A 104 27.58 -22.54 0.84
CA GLY A 104 26.20 -22.27 0.43
C GLY A 104 25.21 -23.03 1.30
N GLY A 105 24.07 -23.41 0.74
CA GLY A 105 23.08 -24.21 1.45
C GLY A 105 22.14 -24.96 0.52
N VAL A 106 21.57 -26.05 1.02
CA VAL A 106 20.50 -26.78 0.36
C VAL A 106 19.28 -26.72 1.26
N LEU A 107 18.23 -26.09 0.74
CA LEU A 107 16.91 -26.11 1.34
C LEU A 107 16.15 -27.32 0.78
N TYR A 108 15.80 -28.26 1.66
CA TYR A 108 14.97 -29.41 1.35
C TYR A 108 13.53 -29.05 1.67
N LEU A 109 12.67 -29.11 0.66
CA LEU A 109 11.26 -28.76 0.79
C LEU A 109 10.42 -29.95 0.35
N LYS A 110 9.69 -30.53 1.30
CA LYS A 110 8.76 -31.63 1.07
C LYS A 110 7.37 -31.07 0.94
N THR A 111 6.73 -31.29 -0.20
CA THR A 111 5.30 -31.02 -0.38
C THR A 111 4.52 -32.32 -0.28
N ASP A 112 3.44 -32.33 0.49
CA ASP A 112 2.57 -33.50 0.67
C ASP A 112 1.08 -33.11 0.72
N GLU A 113 0.21 -34.10 0.68
CA GLU A 113 -1.24 -33.92 0.77
C GLU A 113 -1.82 -33.00 -0.32
N ALA A 114 -1.32 -33.14 -1.56
CA ALA A 114 -1.86 -32.41 -2.71
C ALA A 114 -3.37 -32.59 -2.82
N HIS A 115 -4.11 -31.47 -2.86
CA HIS A 115 -5.57 -31.50 -2.94
C HIS A 115 -6.10 -31.62 -4.37
N SER A 116 -5.24 -31.49 -5.39
CA SER A 116 -5.56 -31.55 -6.83
C SER A 116 -4.39 -32.10 -7.64
N TRP A 117 -4.65 -32.62 -8.84
CA TRP A 117 -3.59 -33.11 -9.75
C TRP A 117 -2.87 -32.00 -10.49
N THR A 118 -3.46 -30.81 -10.57
CA THR A 118 -2.83 -29.61 -11.16
C THR A 118 -2.17 -28.74 -10.10
N CYS A 119 -1.84 -29.33 -8.94
CA CYS A 119 -1.36 -28.55 -7.82
C CYS A 119 -0.06 -27.85 -8.13
N MET A 120 0.02 -26.57 -7.79
CA MET A 120 1.22 -25.77 -7.96
C MET A 120 1.28 -24.63 -6.95
N ASP A 121 2.24 -24.73 -6.03
CA ASP A 121 2.57 -23.63 -5.12
C ASP A 121 3.76 -22.85 -5.69
N LEU A 122 3.75 -21.54 -5.48
CA LEU A 122 4.86 -20.65 -5.79
C LEU A 122 5.38 -20.08 -4.47
N TYR A 123 6.69 -20.19 -4.24
CA TYR A 123 7.34 -19.72 -3.05
C TYR A 123 8.38 -18.65 -3.38
N VAL A 124 8.52 -17.69 -2.48
CA VAL A 124 9.61 -16.72 -2.45
C VAL A 124 10.46 -17.04 -1.22
N PHE A 125 11.76 -17.14 -1.42
CA PHE A 125 12.75 -17.38 -0.38
C PHE A 125 13.62 -16.15 -0.25
N ALA A 126 13.65 -15.56 0.94
CA ALA A 126 14.30 -14.28 1.17
C ALA A 126 15.23 -14.31 2.39
N THR A 127 16.35 -13.61 2.24
CA THR A 127 17.17 -13.08 3.32
C THR A 127 17.26 -11.56 3.10
N PRO A 128 17.81 -10.78 4.05
CA PRO A 128 18.16 -9.38 3.78
C PRO A 128 19.16 -9.20 2.62
N TYR A 129 19.77 -10.31 2.16
CA TYR A 129 20.84 -10.36 1.17
C TYR A 129 20.38 -10.84 -0.19
N ARG A 130 19.44 -11.79 -0.26
CA ARG A 130 18.98 -12.34 -1.52
C ARG A 130 17.49 -12.58 -1.52
N VAL A 131 16.93 -12.57 -2.73
CA VAL A 131 15.61 -13.15 -2.99
C VAL A 131 15.67 -14.07 -4.19
N THR A 132 15.11 -15.25 -3.99
CA THR A 132 14.88 -16.23 -5.05
C THR A 132 13.46 -16.74 -4.96
N TRP A 133 12.95 -17.33 -6.03
CA TRP A 133 11.65 -17.97 -6.05
C TRP A 133 11.78 -19.37 -6.63
N ASP A 134 10.82 -20.22 -6.29
CA ASP A 134 10.69 -21.53 -6.92
C ASP A 134 9.24 -21.99 -6.89
N TYR A 135 8.90 -22.94 -7.75
CA TYR A 135 7.55 -23.48 -7.85
C TYR A 135 7.55 -25.01 -7.75
N TYR A 136 6.55 -25.54 -7.06
CA TYR A 136 6.45 -26.97 -6.80
C TYR A 136 5.11 -27.48 -7.28
N PHE A 137 5.13 -28.42 -8.24
CA PHE A 137 3.92 -28.93 -8.90
C PHE A 137 3.62 -30.41 -8.60
N SER A 138 4.43 -31.06 -7.74
CA SER A 138 4.26 -32.46 -7.37
C SER A 138 4.52 -32.64 -5.88
N ALA A 139 3.76 -33.56 -5.26
CA ALA A 139 3.93 -33.93 -3.85
C ALA A 139 5.15 -34.87 -3.73
N ARG A 140 6.31 -34.29 -3.44
CA ARG A 140 7.58 -34.99 -3.28
C ARG A 140 8.55 -34.10 -2.50
N GLU A 141 9.75 -34.63 -2.26
CA GLU A 141 10.88 -33.81 -1.84
C GLU A 141 11.48 -33.06 -3.03
N HIS A 142 11.74 -31.77 -2.81
CA HIS A 142 12.41 -30.85 -3.71
C HIS A 142 13.61 -30.23 -3.01
N THR A 143 14.51 -29.66 -3.80
CA THR A 143 15.73 -29.02 -3.29
C THR A 143 15.94 -27.69 -3.98
N LEU A 144 16.07 -26.63 -3.20
CA LEU A 144 16.56 -25.33 -3.64
C LEU A 144 18.01 -25.19 -3.19
N LYS A 145 18.92 -25.09 -4.16
CA LYS A 145 20.36 -24.96 -3.91
C LYS A 145 20.80 -23.50 -3.96
N ILE A 146 21.51 -23.09 -2.93
CA ILE A 146 22.27 -21.85 -2.85
C ILE A 146 23.74 -22.26 -3.01
N ASP A 147 24.33 -21.93 -4.16
CA ASP A 147 25.69 -22.35 -4.48
C ASP A 147 26.73 -21.68 -3.57
N ALA A 148 26.60 -20.35 -3.38
CA ALA A 148 27.43 -19.58 -2.48
C ALA A 148 26.63 -18.47 -1.77
N TRP A 149 26.96 -18.20 -0.52
CA TRP A 149 26.53 -16.99 0.20
C TRP A 149 27.18 -15.75 -0.43
N GLU A 150 26.43 -14.67 -0.57
CA GLU A 150 26.92 -13.46 -1.26
C GLU A 150 28.03 -12.78 -0.46
N GLU A 151 27.85 -12.77 0.87
CA GLU A 151 28.69 -12.08 1.85
C GLU A 151 28.75 -12.87 3.18
N PRO A 152 29.83 -12.71 3.99
CA PRO A 152 29.93 -13.36 5.30
C PRO A 152 28.75 -13.05 6.22
N ALA A 153 28.22 -11.83 6.14
CA ALA A 153 27.11 -11.39 6.98
C ALA A 153 25.78 -12.09 6.63
N GLU A 154 25.60 -12.51 5.37
CA GLU A 154 24.46 -13.37 4.98
C GLU A 154 24.54 -14.74 5.65
N LEU A 155 25.74 -15.35 5.66
CA LEU A 155 25.95 -16.64 6.32
C LEU A 155 25.64 -16.57 7.81
N GLU A 156 26.11 -15.53 8.50
CA GLU A 156 25.81 -15.33 9.93
C GLU A 156 24.31 -15.09 10.15
N TYR A 157 23.67 -14.25 9.32
CA TYR A 157 22.22 -14.04 9.39
C TYR A 157 21.45 -15.36 9.24
N VAL A 158 21.78 -16.20 8.25
CA VAL A 158 21.06 -17.47 8.02
C VAL A 158 21.30 -18.48 9.14
N LYS A 159 22.47 -18.45 9.81
CA LYS A 159 22.73 -19.31 10.99
C LYS A 159 21.80 -18.97 12.15
N GLU A 160 21.56 -17.68 12.37
CA GLU A 160 20.81 -17.19 13.52
C GLU A 160 19.30 -17.12 13.24
N HIS A 161 18.93 -16.58 12.08
CA HIS A 161 17.55 -16.25 11.73
C HIS A 161 16.94 -17.21 10.72
N GLY A 162 17.75 -17.88 9.90
CA GLY A 162 17.30 -18.73 8.79
C GLY A 162 16.89 -17.96 7.54
N ILE A 163 16.36 -18.69 6.56
CA ILE A 163 15.79 -18.15 5.32
C ILE A 163 14.28 -18.00 5.49
N SER A 164 13.77 -16.79 5.27
CA SER A 164 12.34 -16.51 5.28
C SER A 164 11.67 -17.14 4.06
N VAL A 165 10.63 -17.93 4.30
CA VAL A 165 9.82 -18.58 3.27
C VAL A 165 8.48 -17.87 3.19
N PHE A 166 8.13 -17.46 1.98
CA PHE A 166 6.84 -16.87 1.67
C PHE A 166 6.10 -17.72 0.65
N LEU A 167 4.82 -17.95 0.88
CA LEU A 167 3.93 -18.65 -0.03
C LEU A 167 3.08 -17.63 -0.78
N MET A 168 2.98 -17.77 -2.10
CA MET A 168 1.99 -17.05 -2.89
C MET A 168 0.62 -17.73 -2.70
N PRO A 169 -0.33 -17.13 -1.98
CA PRO A 169 -1.56 -17.82 -1.56
C PRO A 169 -2.45 -18.24 -2.74
N SER A 170 -2.32 -17.54 -3.87
CA SER A 170 -3.05 -17.82 -5.10
C SER A 170 -2.33 -18.77 -6.07
N GLY A 171 -1.16 -19.31 -5.69
CA GLY A 171 -0.33 -20.14 -6.57
C GLY A 171 0.15 -19.40 -7.82
N MET A 172 0.88 -20.06 -8.73
CA MET A 172 1.45 -19.38 -9.91
C MET A 172 0.39 -18.89 -10.91
N LEU A 173 -0.68 -19.66 -11.15
CA LEU A 173 -1.76 -19.25 -12.06
C LEU A 173 -2.54 -18.05 -11.52
N GLY A 174 -2.88 -18.06 -10.22
CA GLY A 174 -3.54 -16.94 -9.59
C GLY A 174 -2.62 -15.71 -9.49
N THR A 175 -1.33 -15.89 -9.18
CA THR A 175 -0.34 -14.79 -9.22
C THR A 175 -0.24 -14.16 -10.61
N PHE A 176 -0.19 -14.96 -11.69
CA PHE A 176 -0.18 -14.44 -13.05
C PHE A 176 -1.48 -13.70 -13.41
N MET A 177 -2.63 -14.18 -12.95
CA MET A 177 -3.92 -13.49 -13.14
C MET A 177 -4.02 -12.20 -12.32
N SER A 178 -3.50 -12.17 -11.09
CA SER A 178 -3.46 -10.95 -10.28
C SER A 178 -2.49 -9.90 -10.86
N LEU A 179 -1.43 -10.31 -11.57
CA LEU A 179 -0.58 -9.38 -12.35
C LEU A 179 -1.39 -8.75 -13.49
N ILE A 180 -2.30 -9.51 -14.10
CA ILE A 180 -3.26 -9.01 -15.09
C ILE A 180 -4.27 -8.04 -14.47
N ASP A 181 -4.51 -8.08 -13.15
CA ASP A 181 -5.39 -7.13 -12.45
C ASP A 181 -4.69 -5.84 -11.98
N VAL A 182 -3.37 -5.88 -11.73
CA VAL A 182 -2.57 -4.70 -11.33
C VAL A 182 -2.07 -3.87 -12.51
N LEU A 183 -1.53 -4.51 -13.55
CA LEU A 183 -1.03 -3.82 -14.75
C LEU A 183 -2.05 -2.84 -15.39
N PRO A 184 -3.36 -3.14 -15.44
CA PRO A 184 -4.38 -2.22 -15.93
C PRO A 184 -4.46 -0.93 -15.13
N LEU A 185 -4.22 -0.95 -13.81
CA LEU A 185 -4.38 0.22 -12.93
C LEU A 185 -3.52 1.40 -13.40
N PHE A 186 -2.34 1.11 -13.96
CA PHE A 186 -1.40 2.12 -14.44
C PHE A 186 -1.65 2.54 -15.90
N SER A 187 -2.61 1.92 -16.59
CA SER A 187 -2.95 2.23 -17.99
C SER A 187 -3.68 3.57 -18.10
N ASN A 188 -3.21 4.46 -18.99
CA ASN A 188 -3.90 5.71 -19.29
C ASN A 188 -5.00 5.51 -20.34
N SER A 189 -5.99 4.67 -20.01
CA SER A 189 -7.09 4.30 -20.90
C SER A 189 -8.40 4.18 -20.15
N ALA A 190 -9.53 4.09 -20.87
CA ALA A 190 -10.83 3.80 -20.24
C ALA A 190 -10.82 2.43 -19.51
N TRP A 191 -10.06 1.47 -20.02
CA TRP A 191 -9.86 0.18 -19.35
C TRP A 191 -9.13 0.34 -18.02
N GLY A 192 -8.02 1.10 -18.01
CA GLY A 192 -7.30 1.38 -16.77
C GLY A 192 -8.16 2.16 -15.77
N GLN A 193 -8.92 3.15 -16.23
CA GLN A 193 -9.87 3.86 -15.38
C GLN A 193 -10.89 2.92 -14.74
N ASN A 194 -11.53 2.05 -15.53
CA ASN A 194 -12.50 1.09 -15.00
C ASN A 194 -11.85 0.09 -14.03
N ALA A 195 -10.59 -0.29 -14.24
CA ALA A 195 -9.85 -1.13 -13.31
C ALA A 195 -9.61 -0.43 -11.95
N ASN A 196 -9.23 0.86 -11.96
CA ASN A 196 -9.09 1.65 -10.73
C ASN A 196 -10.41 1.74 -9.97
N LEU A 197 -11.52 2.06 -10.66
CA LEU A 197 -12.85 2.13 -10.05
C LEU A 197 -13.27 0.79 -9.45
N ALA A 198 -13.11 -0.31 -10.20
CA ALA A 198 -13.46 -1.65 -9.74
C ALA A 198 -12.64 -2.09 -8.53
N PHE A 199 -11.34 -1.77 -8.52
CA PHE A 199 -10.45 -2.06 -7.39
C PHE A 199 -10.89 -1.32 -6.13
N LEU A 200 -11.06 -0.01 -6.20
CA LEU A 200 -11.46 0.82 -5.05
C LEU A 200 -12.88 0.46 -4.56
N GLN A 201 -13.81 0.14 -5.46
CA GLN A 201 -15.13 -0.34 -5.08
C GLN A 201 -15.06 -1.70 -4.36
N LYS A 202 -14.24 -2.63 -4.86
CA LYS A 202 -14.08 -3.98 -4.27
C LYS A 202 -13.39 -3.94 -2.91
N HIS A 203 -12.37 -3.10 -2.74
CA HIS A 203 -11.49 -3.13 -1.57
C HIS A 203 -11.79 -2.06 -0.52
N MET A 204 -12.50 -0.99 -0.89
CA MET A 204 -12.81 0.13 0.01
C MET A 204 -14.30 0.45 0.08
N GLY A 205 -15.14 -0.20 -0.74
CA GLY A 205 -16.57 0.11 -0.79
C GLY A 205 -16.91 1.46 -1.40
N ALA A 206 -15.97 2.10 -2.12
CA ALA A 206 -16.21 3.37 -2.80
C ALA A 206 -17.31 3.25 -3.85
N SER A 207 -18.21 4.23 -3.92
CA SER A 207 -19.42 4.20 -4.75
C SER A 207 -19.19 4.69 -6.18
N PHE A 208 -18.32 5.68 -6.35
CA PHE A 208 -18.08 6.38 -7.63
C PHE A 208 -19.37 6.78 -8.34
N GLU A 209 -20.28 7.43 -7.63
CA GLU A 209 -21.48 8.04 -8.23
C GLU A 209 -21.06 9.10 -9.26
N ARG A 210 -21.61 9.03 -10.47
CA ARG A 210 -21.35 10.05 -11.50
C ARG A 210 -22.08 11.34 -11.18
N ARG A 211 -21.38 12.46 -11.30
CA ARG A 211 -21.94 13.79 -11.09
C ARG A 211 -22.73 14.29 -12.28
N SER A 212 -23.74 15.11 -12.00
CA SER A 212 -24.41 15.89 -13.04
C SER A 212 -23.45 16.92 -13.66
N LYS A 213 -23.55 17.16 -14.97
CA LYS A 213 -22.73 18.17 -15.66
C LYS A 213 -23.17 19.59 -15.24
N PRO A 214 -22.26 20.58 -15.25
CA PRO A 214 -20.85 20.50 -15.63
C PRO A 214 -19.97 19.88 -14.54
N TRP A 215 -18.88 19.20 -14.94
CA TRP A 215 -17.90 18.59 -14.03
C TRP A 215 -16.77 19.55 -13.61
N ILE A 216 -16.87 20.81 -14.03
CA ILE A 216 -15.91 21.87 -13.76
C ILE A 216 -16.71 23.02 -13.16
N ALA A 217 -16.29 23.50 -11.99
CA ALA A 217 -16.87 24.69 -11.37
C ALA A 217 -16.24 25.96 -11.95
N THR A 218 -17.04 27.03 -12.08
CA THR A 218 -16.54 28.38 -12.34
C THR A 218 -16.21 29.03 -11.00
N ILE A 219 -14.95 28.91 -10.60
CA ILE A 219 -14.46 29.38 -9.30
C ILE A 219 -14.22 30.88 -9.36
N ASN A 220 -14.69 31.61 -8.35
CA ASN A 220 -14.27 32.98 -8.10
C ASN A 220 -13.09 32.96 -7.10
N PRO A 221 -11.86 33.36 -7.51
CA PRO A 221 -10.69 33.35 -6.62
C PRO A 221 -10.83 34.22 -5.36
N ASP A 222 -11.72 35.22 -5.38
CA ASP A 222 -11.99 36.05 -4.20
C ASP A 222 -12.62 35.26 -3.06
N ASP A 223 -13.42 34.23 -3.37
CA ASP A 223 -14.09 33.38 -2.40
C ASP A 223 -13.17 32.29 -1.81
N VAL A 224 -11.97 32.11 -2.39
CA VAL A 224 -10.94 31.19 -1.89
C VAL A 224 -9.99 31.94 -0.95
N HIS A 225 -9.63 31.32 0.16
CA HIS A 225 -8.86 31.97 1.22
C HIS A 225 -7.55 31.24 1.51
N SER A 226 -6.59 31.96 2.10
CA SER A 226 -5.37 31.34 2.61
C SER A 226 -5.71 30.25 3.63
N GLY A 227 -5.10 29.09 3.45
CA GLY A 227 -5.33 27.91 4.27
C GLY A 227 -6.49 27.03 3.81
N ASP A 228 -7.29 27.42 2.80
CA ASP A 228 -8.29 26.49 2.25
C ASP A 228 -7.57 25.27 1.62
N PHE A 229 -8.05 24.07 1.94
CA PHE A 229 -7.39 22.81 1.61
C PHE A 229 -7.96 22.23 0.32
N LEU A 230 -7.11 21.59 -0.49
CA LEU A 230 -7.51 20.90 -1.71
C LEU A 230 -7.20 19.41 -1.55
N ALA A 231 -8.23 18.57 -1.63
CA ALA A 231 -8.11 17.13 -1.74
C ALA A 231 -8.20 16.74 -3.22
N LEU A 232 -7.21 16.02 -3.72
CA LEU A 232 -7.11 15.59 -5.12
C LEU A 232 -7.19 14.07 -5.22
N SER A 233 -7.83 13.58 -6.27
CA SER A 233 -7.91 12.16 -6.58
C SER A 233 -7.82 11.94 -8.08
N LYS A 234 -6.86 11.15 -8.52
CA LYS A 234 -6.70 10.65 -9.89
C LYS A 234 -7.13 9.18 -9.94
N ILE A 235 -7.69 8.77 -11.07
CA ILE A 235 -8.23 7.41 -11.26
C ILE A 235 -7.82 6.79 -12.60
N ARG A 236 -6.86 7.39 -13.32
CA ARG A 236 -6.40 6.89 -14.61
C ARG A 236 -4.90 7.13 -14.82
N GLY A 237 -4.25 6.25 -15.59
CA GLY A 237 -2.84 6.38 -15.92
C GLY A 237 -1.92 6.06 -14.75
N ARG A 238 -0.61 6.33 -14.92
CA ARG A 238 0.43 6.00 -13.94
C ARG A 238 0.09 6.55 -12.54
N TRP A 239 -0.25 7.83 -12.47
CA TRP A 239 -0.57 8.51 -11.20
C TRP A 239 -1.88 8.00 -10.59
N GLY A 240 -2.91 7.75 -11.39
CA GLY A 240 -4.14 7.13 -10.88
C GLY A 240 -3.91 5.74 -10.30
N GLY A 241 -3.04 4.92 -10.92
CA GLY A 241 -2.67 3.62 -10.39
C GLY A 241 -1.96 3.69 -9.04
N PHE A 242 -1.00 4.62 -8.89
CA PHE A 242 -0.33 4.85 -7.61
C PHE A 242 -1.30 5.31 -6.52
N GLU A 243 -2.10 6.33 -6.82
CA GLU A 243 -3.07 6.85 -5.85
C GLU A 243 -4.12 5.79 -5.48
N THR A 244 -4.51 4.90 -6.39
CA THR A 244 -5.44 3.81 -6.08
C THR A 244 -4.87 2.85 -5.04
N LEU A 245 -3.58 2.52 -5.13
CA LEU A 245 -2.91 1.70 -4.13
C LEU A 245 -2.72 2.46 -2.81
N GLU A 246 -2.33 3.74 -2.88
CA GLU A 246 -2.20 4.63 -1.71
C GLU A 246 -3.52 4.75 -0.94
N LYS A 247 -4.63 5.04 -1.64
CA LYS A 247 -5.98 5.11 -1.08
C LYS A 247 -6.34 3.82 -0.34
N TRP A 248 -5.97 2.67 -0.91
CA TRP A 248 -6.25 1.37 -0.31
C TRP A 248 -5.42 1.07 0.94
N VAL A 249 -4.14 1.43 0.98
CA VAL A 249 -3.33 1.19 2.18
C VAL A 249 -3.63 2.21 3.30
N THR A 250 -3.95 3.45 2.95
CA THR A 250 -4.20 4.54 3.93
C THR A 250 -5.66 4.75 4.31
N GLY A 251 -6.60 4.11 3.60
CA GLY A 251 -8.02 4.40 3.73
C GLY A 251 -8.42 5.80 3.25
N ALA A 252 -7.51 6.55 2.64
CA ALA A 252 -7.84 7.85 2.08
C ALA A 252 -8.72 7.71 0.84
N PHE A 253 -9.70 8.62 0.68
CA PHE A 253 -10.52 8.72 -0.54
C PHE A 253 -10.00 9.82 -1.48
N ALA A 254 -8.77 10.27 -1.23
CA ALA A 254 -7.98 11.21 -2.02
C ALA A 254 -6.52 10.72 -2.01
N GLY A 255 -5.76 11.00 -3.07
CA GLY A 255 -4.38 10.53 -3.23
C GLY A 255 -3.35 11.66 -3.34
N HIS A 256 -3.79 12.92 -3.35
CA HIS A 256 -2.88 14.04 -3.20
C HIS A 256 -3.57 15.23 -2.53
N THR A 257 -2.77 16.17 -2.03
CA THR A 257 -3.28 17.36 -1.35
C THR A 257 -2.53 18.60 -1.78
N SER A 258 -3.21 19.74 -1.72
CA SER A 258 -2.67 21.07 -1.98
C SER A 258 -3.33 22.08 -1.03
N VAL A 259 -2.75 23.26 -0.88
CA VAL A 259 -3.30 24.34 -0.06
C VAL A 259 -3.27 25.65 -0.84
N CYS A 260 -4.30 26.46 -0.64
CA CYS A 260 -4.39 27.78 -1.22
C CYS A 260 -3.73 28.83 -0.32
N LEU A 261 -2.95 29.73 -0.91
CA LEU A 261 -2.36 30.89 -0.22
C LEU A 261 -2.59 32.18 -1.03
N LYS A 262 -3.03 33.24 -0.35
CA LYS A 262 -3.07 34.60 -0.92
C LYS A 262 -1.86 35.41 -0.47
N ASP A 263 -1.17 36.05 -1.40
CA ASP A 263 -0.08 36.97 -1.09
C ASP A 263 -0.59 38.34 -0.59
N ASP A 264 0.33 39.25 -0.25
CA ASP A 264 0.02 40.60 0.26
C ASP A 264 -0.78 41.45 -0.73
N SER A 265 -0.78 41.10 -2.02
CA SER A 265 -1.59 41.76 -3.06
C SER A 265 -2.96 41.10 -3.27
N GLY A 266 -3.25 40.02 -2.54
CA GLY A 266 -4.47 39.23 -2.64
C GLY A 266 -4.46 38.21 -3.78
N LYS A 267 -3.34 38.05 -4.50
CA LYS A 267 -3.22 37.08 -5.58
C LYS A 267 -3.13 35.67 -5.01
N LEU A 268 -3.89 34.74 -5.61
CA LEU A 268 -4.00 33.36 -5.18
C LEU A 268 -2.88 32.49 -5.79
N TRP A 269 -2.33 31.62 -4.94
CA TRP A 269 -1.29 30.65 -5.25
C TRP A 269 -1.75 29.26 -4.80
N GLY A 270 -1.36 28.23 -5.55
CA GLY A 270 -1.55 26.82 -5.22
C GLY A 270 -0.21 26.10 -5.11
N GLU A 271 -0.18 24.97 -4.42
CA GLU A 271 1.06 24.23 -4.17
C GLU A 271 0.97 22.75 -4.58
N GLU A 272 1.89 22.28 -5.43
CA GLU A 272 1.96 20.88 -5.90
C GLU A 272 3.43 20.43 -5.89
N ILE A 273 3.74 19.34 -5.17
CA ILE A 273 5.11 18.83 -4.96
C ILE A 273 6.08 19.94 -4.46
N ILE A 274 5.88 20.38 -3.21
CA ILE A 274 6.66 21.42 -2.49
C ILE A 274 7.14 22.58 -3.39
N VAL A 275 6.21 23.11 -4.19
CA VAL A 275 6.41 24.26 -5.07
C VAL A 275 5.16 25.11 -5.00
N VAL A 276 5.35 26.42 -4.88
CA VAL A 276 4.25 27.40 -4.91
C VAL A 276 4.14 28.00 -6.32
N ILE A 277 3.01 27.79 -6.98
CA ILE A 277 2.73 28.32 -8.34
C ILE A 277 1.46 29.19 -8.36
N PRO A 278 1.33 30.13 -9.32
CA PRO A 278 0.12 30.93 -9.44
C PRO A 278 -1.13 30.07 -9.64
N TRP A 279 -2.24 30.46 -9.04
CA TRP A 279 -3.51 29.71 -9.16
C TRP A 279 -3.93 29.47 -10.61
N GLU A 280 -3.78 30.46 -11.49
CA GLU A 280 -4.17 30.33 -12.88
C GLU A 280 -3.37 29.25 -13.61
N GLU A 281 -2.06 29.17 -13.31
CA GLU A 281 -1.16 28.15 -13.85
C GLU A 281 -1.51 26.77 -13.28
N TRP A 282 -1.69 26.67 -11.97
CA TRP A 282 -2.11 25.42 -11.30
C TRP A 282 -3.43 24.89 -11.86
N TRP A 283 -4.42 25.78 -12.01
CA TRP A 283 -5.74 25.41 -12.53
C TRP A 283 -5.67 24.98 -14.00
N GLU A 284 -4.84 25.64 -14.82
CA GLU A 284 -4.61 25.22 -16.20
C GLU A 284 -3.96 23.83 -16.28
N LEU A 285 -3.00 23.52 -15.39
CA LEU A 285 -2.39 22.20 -15.28
C LEU A 285 -3.41 21.13 -14.87
N ALA A 286 -4.23 21.42 -13.85
CA ALA A 286 -5.29 20.52 -13.39
C ALA A 286 -6.31 20.20 -14.50
N LEU A 287 -6.68 21.19 -15.33
CA LEU A 287 -7.60 21.00 -16.45
C LEU A 287 -6.98 20.22 -17.63
N LYS A 288 -5.65 20.27 -17.79
CA LYS A 288 -4.91 19.52 -18.83
C LYS A 288 -4.53 18.11 -18.39
N ASP A 289 -4.64 17.78 -17.10
CA ASP A 289 -4.28 16.47 -16.58
C ASP A 289 -5.18 15.38 -17.19
N ASN A 290 -4.55 14.46 -17.91
CA ASN A 290 -5.22 13.37 -18.60
C ASN A 290 -5.44 12.12 -17.73
N SER A 291 -5.16 12.19 -16.42
CA SER A 291 -5.40 11.13 -15.44
C SER A 291 -6.84 11.09 -14.89
N ASN A 292 -7.74 11.90 -15.45
CA ASN A 292 -9.12 12.10 -14.98
C ASN A 292 -9.15 12.52 -13.50
N PRO A 293 -8.67 13.74 -13.18
CA PRO A 293 -8.60 14.22 -11.81
C PRO A 293 -9.97 14.63 -11.26
N HIS A 294 -10.11 14.46 -9.95
CA HIS A 294 -11.20 14.95 -9.11
C HIS A 294 -10.60 15.82 -8.03
N ILE A 295 -11.18 17.00 -7.81
CA ILE A 295 -10.63 17.98 -6.87
C ILE A 295 -11.76 18.52 -6.00
N ALA A 296 -11.57 18.44 -4.69
CA ALA A 296 -12.43 19.04 -3.68
C ALA A 296 -11.68 20.15 -2.93
N LEU A 297 -12.26 21.34 -2.90
CA LEU A 297 -11.86 22.42 -2.01
C LEU A 297 -12.64 22.28 -0.69
N LEU A 298 -11.89 22.28 0.42
CA LEU A 298 -12.36 22.22 1.79
C LEU A 298 -12.04 23.58 2.46
N PRO A 299 -13.01 24.51 2.51
CA PRO A 299 -12.77 25.81 3.14
C PRO A 299 -12.52 25.67 4.64
N LEU A 300 -11.61 26.47 5.20
CA LEU A 300 -11.47 26.52 6.65
C LEU A 300 -12.74 27.07 7.31
N HIS A 301 -13.10 26.54 8.48
CA HIS A 301 -14.17 27.11 9.29
C HIS A 301 -13.84 28.57 9.64
N PRO A 302 -14.82 29.50 9.67
CA PRO A 302 -14.56 30.92 9.99
C PRO A 302 -13.74 31.14 11.26
N ASP A 303 -13.97 30.34 12.31
CA ASP A 303 -13.24 30.43 13.57
C ASP A 303 -11.77 29.97 13.44
N MET A 304 -11.48 29.03 12.55
CA MET A 304 -10.10 28.61 12.26
C MET A 304 -9.41 29.62 11.36
N ARG A 305 -10.12 30.13 10.35
CA ARG A 305 -9.65 31.19 9.47
C ARG A 305 -9.26 32.45 10.24
N ALA A 306 -10.02 32.83 11.27
CA ALA A 306 -9.70 33.96 12.14
C ALA A 306 -8.40 33.78 12.94
N LYS A 307 -7.97 32.53 13.19
CA LYS A 307 -6.72 32.20 13.88
C LYS A 307 -5.53 32.04 12.93
N PHE A 308 -5.80 31.80 11.65
CA PHE A 308 -4.78 31.48 10.65
C PHE A 308 -3.81 32.64 10.44
N ASN A 309 -2.54 32.44 10.80
CA ASN A 309 -1.48 33.42 10.54
C ASN A 309 -0.90 33.23 9.13
N ALA A 310 -1.41 34.02 8.17
CA ALA A 310 -0.97 33.96 6.78
C ALA A 310 0.52 34.28 6.58
N THR A 311 1.10 35.17 7.38
CA THR A 311 2.53 35.51 7.29
C THR A 311 3.41 34.33 7.69
N ALA A 312 3.04 33.62 8.78
CA ALA A 312 3.75 32.42 9.22
C ALA A 312 3.59 31.27 8.21
N ALA A 313 2.38 31.08 7.67
CA ALA A 313 2.12 30.10 6.61
C ALA A 313 3.00 30.34 5.37
N TRP A 314 3.11 31.58 4.90
CA TRP A 314 4.01 31.95 3.80
C TRP A 314 5.48 31.75 4.13
N ALA A 315 5.91 32.05 5.36
CA ALA A 315 7.28 31.81 5.78
C ALA A 315 7.63 30.33 5.73
N TYR A 316 6.72 29.47 6.22
CA TYR A 316 6.87 28.02 6.14
C TYR A 316 6.90 27.52 4.69
N ALA A 317 5.92 27.88 3.86
CA ALA A 317 5.85 27.47 2.45
C ALA A 317 7.14 27.82 1.68
N ARG A 318 7.65 29.05 1.87
CA ARG A 318 8.90 29.49 1.25
C ARG A 318 10.14 28.75 1.77
N SER A 319 10.16 28.38 3.05
CA SER A 319 11.27 27.62 3.64
C SER A 319 11.39 26.19 3.09
N MET A 320 10.25 25.64 2.69
CA MET A 320 10.13 24.29 2.16
C MET A 320 10.19 24.25 0.63
N SER A 321 9.88 25.34 -0.08
CA SER A 321 9.94 25.40 -1.54
C SER A 321 11.25 24.82 -2.10
N GLY A 322 11.13 23.78 -2.94
CA GLY A 322 12.27 23.09 -3.56
C GLY A 322 13.02 22.10 -2.66
N LYS A 323 12.51 21.81 -1.45
CA LYS A 323 13.00 20.72 -0.61
C LYS A 323 12.55 19.34 -1.13
N PRO A 324 13.23 18.25 -0.72
CA PRO A 324 12.85 16.90 -1.11
C PRO A 324 11.43 16.53 -0.66
N TYR A 325 10.73 15.78 -1.49
CA TYR A 325 9.47 15.15 -1.10
C TYR A 325 9.74 14.05 -0.06
N GLY A 326 8.82 13.88 0.90
CA GLY A 326 8.91 12.94 2.02
C GLY A 326 8.81 11.46 1.63
N TYR A 327 9.67 10.97 0.75
CA TYR A 327 9.75 9.53 0.46
C TYR A 327 10.32 8.74 1.66
N HIS A 328 11.15 9.39 2.49
CA HIS A 328 11.74 8.82 3.71
C HIS A 328 10.69 8.45 4.77
N ASN A 329 9.58 9.19 4.85
CA ASN A 329 8.55 9.01 5.88
C ASN A 329 7.21 8.48 5.36
N MET A 330 6.95 8.56 4.04
CA MET A 330 5.67 8.13 3.45
C MET A 330 5.27 6.69 3.81
N ILE A 331 6.21 5.74 3.87
CA ILE A 331 5.88 4.36 4.24
C ILE A 331 5.51 4.24 5.72
N PHE A 332 6.10 5.08 6.59
CA PHE A 332 5.88 5.01 8.04
C PHE A 332 4.58 5.69 8.46
N SER A 333 4.07 6.66 7.68
CA SER A 333 2.85 7.41 7.98
C SER A 333 1.55 6.58 7.94
N TRP A 334 1.63 5.28 7.69
CA TRP A 334 0.50 4.35 7.78
C TRP A 334 0.87 3.06 8.52
N ILE A 335 2.04 3.01 9.18
CA ILE A 335 2.55 1.86 9.94
C ILE A 335 2.61 2.23 11.43
N ASP A 336 1.44 2.40 12.05
CA ASP A 336 1.33 2.94 13.41
C ASP A 336 1.28 1.84 14.50
N THR A 337 0.98 0.59 14.14
CA THR A 337 0.84 -0.56 15.06
C THR A 337 1.74 -1.77 14.71
N ILE A 338 1.84 -2.79 15.56
CA ILE A 338 2.73 -3.94 15.28
C ILE A 338 2.14 -4.89 14.21
N ALA A 339 0.80 -4.97 14.09
CA ALA A 339 0.15 -5.99 13.26
C ALA A 339 -1.06 -5.49 12.45
N GLU A 340 -1.64 -4.33 12.79
CA GLU A 340 -2.93 -3.86 12.27
C GLU A 340 -2.80 -2.66 11.32
N ASN A 341 -1.71 -2.59 10.56
CA ASN A 341 -1.48 -1.47 9.62
C ASN A 341 -1.67 -1.85 8.16
N TYR A 342 -1.67 -3.16 7.89
CA TYR A 342 -1.51 -3.65 6.54
C TYR A 342 -2.78 -4.35 6.07
N PRO A 343 -3.33 -3.95 4.92
CA PRO A 343 -4.36 -4.73 4.26
C PRO A 343 -3.93 -6.20 4.11
N PRO A 344 -4.71 -7.18 4.61
CA PRO A 344 -4.39 -8.59 4.40
C PRO A 344 -4.21 -8.91 2.90
N PRO A 345 -3.21 -9.72 2.50
CA PRO A 345 -2.34 -10.57 3.32
C PRO A 345 -0.97 -9.93 3.64
N LEU A 346 -0.80 -8.60 3.50
CA LEU A 346 0.45 -7.94 3.89
C LEU A 346 0.74 -8.17 5.38
N ASP A 347 1.98 -8.52 5.70
CA ASP A 347 2.49 -8.60 7.07
C ASP A 347 3.87 -7.90 7.16
N SER A 348 4.36 -7.68 8.38
CA SER A 348 5.62 -6.99 8.61
C SER A 348 6.83 -7.74 8.04
N HIS A 349 6.80 -9.08 7.97
CA HIS A 349 7.88 -9.88 7.38
C HIS A 349 7.96 -9.67 5.86
N LEU A 350 6.81 -9.52 5.19
CA LEU A 350 6.76 -9.18 3.77
C LEU A 350 7.28 -7.76 3.52
N VAL A 351 6.93 -6.80 4.38
CA VAL A 351 7.44 -5.43 4.30
C VAL A 351 8.97 -5.41 4.48
N VAL A 352 9.50 -6.10 5.49
CA VAL A 352 10.94 -6.27 5.72
C VAL A 352 11.63 -6.89 4.50
N SER A 353 11.02 -7.90 3.90
CA SER A 353 11.59 -8.60 2.74
C SER A 353 11.56 -7.74 1.49
N LEU A 354 10.48 -6.98 1.25
CA LEU A 354 10.39 -6.01 0.16
C LEU A 354 11.37 -4.84 0.34
N MET A 355 11.49 -4.32 1.57
CA MET A 355 12.48 -3.29 1.92
C MET A 355 13.90 -3.80 1.69
N SER A 356 14.20 -5.03 2.12
CA SER A 356 15.50 -5.67 1.90
C SER A 356 15.82 -5.88 0.42
N MET A 357 14.84 -6.36 -0.36
CA MET A 357 14.95 -6.53 -1.82
C MET A 357 15.25 -5.21 -2.53
N TRP A 358 14.45 -4.19 -2.26
CA TRP A 358 14.57 -2.90 -2.93
C TRP A 358 15.87 -2.18 -2.52
N THR A 359 16.34 -2.41 -1.29
CA THR A 359 17.65 -1.94 -0.80
C THR A 359 18.83 -2.48 -1.60
N ARG A 360 18.74 -3.68 -2.15
CA ARG A 360 19.80 -4.22 -3.01
C ARG A 360 19.61 -3.91 -4.49
N VAL A 361 18.37 -3.88 -4.99
CA VAL A 361 18.08 -3.61 -6.42
C VAL A 361 18.28 -2.13 -6.78
N GLN A 362 17.97 -1.21 -5.86
CA GLN A 362 18.15 0.23 -6.02
C GLN A 362 18.66 0.87 -4.71
N PRO A 363 19.93 0.61 -4.32
CA PRO A 363 20.46 1.01 -3.01
C PRO A 363 20.41 2.51 -2.75
N ALA A 364 20.62 3.33 -3.78
CA ALA A 364 20.49 4.78 -3.66
C ALA A 364 19.05 5.23 -3.39
N TYR A 365 18.04 4.52 -3.89
CA TYR A 365 16.64 4.85 -3.65
C TYR A 365 16.17 4.34 -2.29
N ALA A 366 16.54 3.13 -1.91
CA ALA A 366 16.17 2.56 -0.60
C ALA A 366 16.83 3.28 0.58
N ALA A 367 18.09 3.70 0.43
CA ALA A 367 18.76 4.55 1.41
C ALA A 367 17.95 5.84 1.67
N ASN A 368 17.34 6.37 0.60
CA ASN A 368 16.46 7.55 0.63
C ASN A 368 14.98 7.24 0.98
N MET A 369 14.61 5.98 1.22
CA MET A 369 13.21 5.63 1.51
C MET A 369 13.00 5.12 2.94
N TRP A 370 14.01 4.51 3.58
CA TRP A 370 13.83 4.01 4.95
C TRP A 370 15.11 3.92 5.80
N ASN A 371 16.31 3.76 5.23
CA ASN A 371 17.51 3.54 6.07
C ASN A 371 17.76 4.70 7.04
N GLU A 372 17.73 5.95 6.55
CA GLU A 372 17.95 7.10 7.41
C GLU A 372 16.82 7.27 8.44
N ALA A 373 15.57 7.00 8.04
CA ALA A 373 14.40 7.06 8.91
C ALA A 373 14.44 6.01 10.04
N LEU A 374 14.90 4.79 9.74
CA LEU A 374 15.10 3.72 10.73
C LEU A 374 16.26 4.03 11.67
N ASN A 375 17.35 4.60 11.15
CA ASN A 375 18.47 5.07 11.97
C ASN A 375 18.03 6.15 12.96
N LYS A 376 17.23 7.13 12.53
CA LYS A 376 16.67 8.16 13.41
C LYS A 376 15.82 7.57 14.53
N ARG A 377 14.95 6.60 14.21
CA ARG A 377 14.14 5.86 15.21
C ARG A 377 15.00 5.10 16.21
N LEU A 378 16.14 4.54 15.77
CA LEU A 378 17.13 3.91 16.67
C LEU A 378 18.04 4.91 17.38
N GLY A 379 18.08 6.18 16.99
CA GLY A 379 19.11 7.12 17.45
C GLY A 379 20.52 6.69 17.02
N THR A 380 20.67 6.10 15.84
CA THR A 380 21.93 5.74 15.19
C THR A 380 22.12 6.56 13.90
N GLU A 381 23.30 6.47 13.29
CA GLU A 381 23.59 7.12 12.00
C GLU A 381 24.41 6.19 11.11
N GLY A 382 24.09 6.18 9.81
CA GLY A 382 24.90 5.50 8.79
C GLY A 382 24.86 3.98 8.80
N LEU A 383 23.99 3.36 9.61
CA LEU A 383 23.77 1.91 9.53
C LEU A 383 22.97 1.58 8.26
N ASP A 384 23.38 0.53 7.55
CA ASP A 384 22.53 -0.09 6.55
C ASP A 384 21.42 -0.92 7.23
N LEU A 385 20.49 -1.47 6.44
CA LEU A 385 19.37 -2.24 6.98
C LEU A 385 19.83 -3.44 7.83
N TYR A 386 20.98 -4.04 7.52
CA TYR A 386 21.52 -5.13 8.33
C TYR A 386 22.07 -4.63 9.67
N GLY A 387 22.86 -3.55 9.67
CA GLY A 387 23.33 -2.92 10.89
C GLY A 387 22.18 -2.46 11.78
N ILE A 388 21.07 -2.00 11.18
CA ILE A 388 19.82 -1.70 11.87
C ILE A 388 19.24 -2.95 12.55
N LEU A 389 19.13 -4.07 11.84
CA LEU A 389 18.59 -5.32 12.40
C LEU A 389 19.47 -5.84 13.56
N ASP A 390 20.77 -5.90 13.37
CA ASP A 390 21.74 -6.30 14.41
C ASP A 390 21.67 -5.36 15.64
N GLU A 391 21.53 -4.06 15.42
CA GLU A 391 21.38 -3.10 16.52
C GLU A 391 20.03 -3.24 17.25
N THR A 392 18.94 -3.54 16.53
CA THR A 392 17.63 -3.81 17.16
C THR A 392 17.71 -5.02 18.09
N GLU A 393 18.38 -6.09 17.66
CA GLU A 393 18.59 -7.31 18.44
C GLU A 393 19.45 -7.05 19.68
N LYS A 394 20.58 -6.34 19.53
CA LYS A 394 21.44 -5.92 20.65
C LYS A 394 20.68 -5.13 21.72
N ARG A 395 19.68 -4.35 21.30
CA ARG A 395 18.83 -3.54 22.18
C ARG A 395 17.57 -4.27 22.67
N GLY A 396 17.34 -5.50 22.21
CA GLY A 396 16.14 -6.28 22.55
C GLY A 396 14.84 -5.64 22.02
N ILE A 397 14.92 -4.88 20.93
CA ILE A 397 13.79 -4.24 20.24
C ILE A 397 13.45 -5.10 19.02
N THR A 398 12.17 -5.43 18.80
CA THR A 398 11.76 -6.10 17.56
C THR A 398 11.74 -5.09 16.42
N PHE A 399 12.01 -5.54 15.19
CA PHE A 399 11.92 -4.66 14.02
C PHE A 399 10.51 -4.07 13.85
N ASP A 400 9.46 -4.84 14.15
CA ASP A 400 8.08 -4.32 14.13
C ASP A 400 7.89 -3.16 15.10
N HIS A 401 8.44 -3.28 16.31
CA HIS A 401 8.37 -2.19 17.29
C HIS A 401 9.19 -0.97 16.83
N LEU A 402 10.32 -1.18 16.16
CA LEU A 402 11.08 -0.08 15.54
C LEU A 402 10.22 0.68 14.53
N LEU A 403 9.45 -0.01 13.68
CA LEU A 403 8.58 0.61 12.69
C LEU A 403 7.48 1.48 13.34
N THR A 404 7.00 1.11 14.53
CA THR A 404 5.96 1.88 15.27
C THR A 404 6.47 3.11 16.01
N ILE A 405 7.78 3.39 16.00
CA ILE A 405 8.30 4.63 16.62
C ILE A 405 7.87 5.81 15.74
N PRO A 406 7.10 6.78 16.28
CA PRO A 406 6.57 7.87 15.47
C PRO A 406 7.67 8.71 14.84
N GLU A 407 7.49 9.05 13.56
CA GLU A 407 8.28 10.10 12.91
C GLU A 407 8.11 11.41 13.69
N GLN A 408 9.17 12.22 13.76
CA GLN A 408 9.08 13.54 14.36
C GLN A 408 9.16 14.62 13.28
N ASP A 409 8.28 15.62 13.35
CA ASP A 409 8.20 16.71 12.37
C ASP A 409 9.50 17.55 12.25
N ASP A 410 10.36 17.50 13.29
CA ASP A 410 11.63 18.22 13.35
C ASP A 410 12.83 17.42 12.83
N TRP A 411 12.63 16.16 12.41
CA TRP A 411 13.68 15.36 11.81
C TRP A 411 14.12 15.93 10.46
N ILE A 412 15.44 16.07 10.31
CA ILE A 412 16.09 16.55 9.10
C ILE A 412 16.93 15.42 8.53
N TYR A 413 16.69 15.09 7.27
CA TYR A 413 17.40 14.05 6.54
C TYR A 413 18.66 14.62 5.86
N SER A 414 19.51 13.74 5.36
CA SER A 414 20.77 14.08 4.69
C SER A 414 20.57 14.95 3.44
N ASP A 415 19.41 14.83 2.77
CA ASP A 415 18.98 15.66 1.64
C ASP A 415 18.16 16.90 2.05
N GLY A 416 17.87 17.06 3.35
CA GLY A 416 17.21 18.21 3.94
C GLY A 416 15.93 17.86 4.71
N LYS A 417 15.14 18.89 5.04
CA LYS A 417 13.81 18.69 5.59
C LYS A 417 12.90 18.13 4.50
N SER A 418 12.12 17.10 4.80
CA SER A 418 11.27 16.42 3.83
C SER A 418 9.88 16.18 4.41
N THR A 419 8.85 16.35 3.58
CA THR A 419 7.44 16.23 3.99
C THR A 419 6.61 15.59 2.89
N THR A 420 5.65 14.74 3.25
CA THR A 420 4.60 14.31 2.32
C THR A 420 3.65 15.46 2.02
N CYS A 421 2.80 15.32 0.99
CA CYS A 421 1.87 16.39 0.60
C CYS A 421 0.99 16.87 1.75
N VAL A 422 0.46 15.94 2.55
CA VAL A 422 -0.44 16.27 3.66
C VAL A 422 0.30 16.77 4.89
N ALA A 423 1.43 16.15 5.24
CA ALA A 423 2.27 16.59 6.36
C ALA A 423 2.75 18.03 6.13
N PHE A 424 3.11 18.38 4.90
CA PHE A 424 3.46 19.74 4.53
C PHE A 424 2.36 20.76 4.91
N ILE A 425 1.09 20.47 4.55
CA ILE A 425 -0.03 21.38 4.84
C ILE A 425 -0.30 21.44 6.34
N LEU A 426 -0.25 20.31 7.03
CA LEU A 426 -0.51 20.26 8.46
C LEU A 426 0.61 20.92 9.28
N GLU A 427 1.86 20.83 8.86
CA GLU A 427 2.97 21.59 9.44
C GLU A 427 2.77 23.09 9.19
N MET A 428 2.34 23.48 7.99
CA MET A 428 1.95 24.87 7.72
C MET A 428 0.83 25.33 8.66
N TYR A 429 -0.16 24.49 8.92
CA TYR A 429 -1.24 24.77 9.88
C TYR A 429 -0.73 24.88 11.32
N LYS A 430 0.29 24.10 11.71
CA LYS A 430 0.98 24.23 13.01
C LYS A 430 1.64 25.60 13.12
N GLU A 431 2.44 25.98 12.13
CA GLU A 431 3.11 27.30 12.07
C GLU A 431 2.11 28.46 11.99
N ALA A 432 0.98 28.27 11.29
CA ALA A 432 -0.09 29.24 11.19
C ALA A 432 -0.96 29.32 12.47
N GLY A 433 -0.71 28.48 13.48
CA GLY A 433 -1.36 28.53 14.78
C GLY A 433 -2.68 27.78 14.91
N LEU A 434 -3.07 26.95 13.93
CA LEU A 434 -4.37 26.25 13.95
C LEU A 434 -4.44 25.13 14.99
N PHE A 435 -3.32 24.49 15.32
CA PHE A 435 -3.25 23.45 16.36
C PHE A 435 -3.12 24.02 17.79
N GLY A 436 -2.91 25.33 17.93
CA GLY A 436 -2.86 26.00 19.24
C GLY A 436 -1.91 25.29 20.24
N PRO A 437 -2.35 25.03 21.49
CA PRO A 437 -1.48 24.45 22.52
C PRO A 437 -0.97 23.04 22.26
N ILE A 438 -1.67 22.26 21.42
CA ILE A 438 -1.29 20.86 21.14
C ILE A 438 -0.28 20.73 20.01
N ALA A 439 0.09 21.84 19.35
CA ALA A 439 1.01 21.83 18.21
C ALA A 439 2.36 21.15 18.51
N SER A 440 2.89 21.29 19.72
CA SER A 440 4.15 20.64 20.13
C SER A 440 3.99 19.16 20.53
N SER A 441 2.76 18.64 20.56
CA SER A 441 2.44 17.28 21.01
C SER A 441 1.76 16.45 19.92
N ILE A 442 1.81 16.91 18.68
CA ILE A 442 1.23 16.24 17.52
C ILE A 442 2.31 16.16 16.44
N GLN A 443 2.57 14.95 15.93
CA GLN A 443 3.49 14.71 14.83
C GLN A 443 2.66 14.53 13.56
N VAL A 444 2.61 15.57 12.73
CA VAL A 444 1.76 15.55 11.53
C VAL A 444 2.42 14.78 10.38
N THR A 445 3.68 14.40 10.51
CA THR A 445 4.33 13.39 9.66
C THR A 445 3.68 12.01 9.73
N GLU A 446 2.96 11.71 10.82
CA GLU A 446 2.20 10.46 10.99
C GLU A 446 0.79 10.53 10.36
N PHE A 447 0.41 11.65 9.75
CA PHE A 447 -0.94 11.82 9.24
C PHE A 447 -1.03 11.34 7.79
N THR A 448 -2.06 10.54 7.50
CA THR A 448 -2.48 10.27 6.12
C THR A 448 -3.37 11.40 5.59
N ILE A 449 -3.67 11.37 4.28
CA ILE A 449 -4.64 12.30 3.68
C ILE A 449 -6.02 12.16 4.34
N ARG A 450 -6.39 10.93 4.76
CA ARG A 450 -7.62 10.69 5.53
C ARG A 450 -7.62 11.49 6.81
N ASP A 451 -6.55 11.37 7.58
CA ASP A 451 -6.46 12.00 8.88
C ASP A 451 -6.57 13.51 8.79
N ALA A 452 -6.09 14.13 7.70
CA ALA A 452 -6.25 15.56 7.48
C ALA A 452 -7.70 15.97 7.22
N TYR A 453 -8.41 15.34 6.27
CA TYR A 453 -9.77 15.80 5.92
C TYR A 453 -10.83 15.46 6.97
N VAL A 454 -10.54 14.57 7.93
CA VAL A 454 -11.43 14.29 9.07
C VAL A 454 -11.27 15.29 10.22
N LEU A 455 -10.19 16.09 10.26
CA LEU A 455 -10.00 17.10 11.31
C LEU A 455 -11.11 18.14 11.28
N LYS A 456 -11.56 18.56 12.46
CA LYS A 456 -12.53 19.62 12.68
C LYS A 456 -11.96 21.02 12.46
N LEU A 457 -11.40 21.24 11.28
CA LEU A 457 -10.81 22.52 10.86
C LEU A 457 -11.63 23.21 9.77
N PHE A 458 -12.51 22.47 9.10
CA PHE A 458 -13.15 22.90 7.87
C PHE A 458 -14.58 23.39 8.08
N GLU A 459 -15.16 24.00 7.06
CA GLU A 459 -16.55 24.43 7.06
C GLU A 459 -17.49 23.22 7.12
N ASN A 460 -18.49 23.30 7.99
CA ASN A 460 -19.53 22.29 8.20
C ASN A 460 -20.95 22.81 7.91
N ASN A 461 -21.10 24.11 7.66
CA ASN A 461 -22.35 24.73 7.29
C ASN A 461 -22.37 25.04 5.79
N GLN A 462 -23.17 24.26 5.06
CA GLN A 462 -23.32 24.41 3.61
C GLN A 462 -23.78 25.81 3.18
N THR A 463 -24.52 26.54 4.03
CA THR A 463 -24.99 27.91 3.69
C THR A 463 -23.86 28.94 3.69
N ARG A 464 -22.68 28.61 4.24
CA ARG A 464 -21.48 29.47 4.24
C ARG A 464 -20.50 29.10 3.14
N LEU A 465 -20.72 28.01 2.42
CA LEU A 465 -19.91 27.66 1.27
C LEU A 465 -20.15 28.69 0.14
N PRO A 466 -19.16 28.92 -0.74
CA PRO A 466 -19.32 29.86 -1.86
C PRO A 466 -20.53 29.52 -2.74
N ILE A 467 -21.14 30.50 -3.40
CA ILE A 467 -22.38 30.28 -4.18
C ILE A 467 -22.14 29.32 -5.35
N TRP A 468 -20.93 29.28 -5.91
CA TRP A 468 -20.54 28.35 -6.97
C TRP A 468 -20.22 26.94 -6.44
N CYS A 469 -20.17 26.76 -5.11
CA CYS A 469 -19.92 25.49 -4.46
C CYS A 469 -21.18 24.63 -4.44
N ASN A 470 -21.06 23.43 -4.99
CA ASN A 470 -22.16 22.49 -5.24
C ASN A 470 -23.19 22.99 -6.26
N ASN A 471 -23.70 22.06 -7.06
CA ASN A 471 -24.90 22.28 -7.87
C ASN A 471 -26.13 21.85 -7.05
N GLU A 472 -27.34 22.14 -7.55
CA GLU A 472 -28.60 21.78 -6.88
C GLU A 472 -28.72 20.26 -6.58
N ASN A 473 -27.97 19.41 -7.30
CA ASN A 473 -28.12 17.95 -7.29
C ASN A 473 -27.11 17.20 -6.40
N ASP A 474 -25.85 17.65 -6.30
CA ASP A 474 -24.76 16.88 -5.68
C ASP A 474 -24.62 17.17 -4.16
N GLN A 475 -25.02 18.38 -3.70
CA GLN A 475 -25.04 18.88 -2.30
C GLN A 475 -24.01 18.23 -1.33
N LEU A 476 -22.72 18.31 -1.66
CA LEU A 476 -21.64 17.81 -0.81
C LEU A 476 -21.39 18.75 0.39
N PRO A 477 -20.85 18.26 1.51
CA PRO A 477 -20.47 19.11 2.64
C PRO A 477 -19.25 20.01 2.36
N PHE A 478 -18.66 19.88 1.17
CA PHE A 478 -17.49 20.63 0.68
C PHE A 478 -17.66 20.95 -0.81
N CYS A 479 -16.70 21.65 -1.41
CA CYS A 479 -16.79 22.13 -2.79
C CYS A 479 -16.03 21.24 -3.77
N GLN A 480 -16.71 20.34 -4.45
CA GLN A 480 -16.07 19.58 -5.53
C GLN A 480 -15.98 20.40 -6.83
N ILE A 481 -14.79 20.94 -7.09
CA ILE A 481 -14.52 21.89 -8.17
C ILE A 481 -14.13 21.24 -9.50
N LEU A 482 -13.68 19.98 -9.49
CA LEU A 482 -13.34 19.23 -10.70
C LEU A 482 -13.73 17.75 -10.57
N GLY A 483 -14.13 17.14 -11.70
CA GLY A 483 -14.14 15.69 -11.90
C GLY A 483 -15.53 15.07 -12.13
N GLU A 484 -15.54 13.95 -12.88
CA GLU A 484 -16.73 13.22 -13.34
C GLU A 484 -17.50 12.47 -12.22
N TYR A 485 -16.80 12.03 -11.17
CA TYR A 485 -17.32 11.19 -10.11
C TYR A 485 -17.38 11.99 -8.80
N ARG A 486 -18.38 11.71 -7.97
CA ARG A 486 -18.59 12.35 -6.68
C ARG A 486 -17.49 11.91 -5.72
N MET A 487 -16.80 12.86 -5.12
CA MET A 487 -15.84 12.59 -4.04
C MET A 487 -16.61 12.37 -2.73
N GLU A 488 -16.20 11.39 -1.95
CA GLU A 488 -16.95 10.94 -0.76
C GLU A 488 -16.37 11.47 0.57
N LEU A 489 -15.03 11.59 0.67
CA LEU A 489 -14.28 11.98 1.88
C LEU A 489 -14.96 11.54 3.20
N PRO A 490 -15.01 10.22 3.49
CA PRO A 490 -15.76 9.69 4.63
C PRO A 490 -15.33 10.30 5.96
N GLN A 491 -16.28 10.59 6.86
CA GLN A 491 -16.01 11.24 8.16
C GLN A 491 -15.39 12.65 8.04
N TYR A 492 -15.54 13.31 6.90
CA TYR A 492 -15.12 14.69 6.70
C TYR A 492 -15.50 15.58 7.89
N ASN A 493 -14.50 16.27 8.44
CA ASN A 493 -14.66 17.31 9.45
C ASN A 493 -15.39 16.85 10.74
N THR A 494 -15.00 15.69 11.29
CA THR A 494 -15.67 15.05 12.44
C THR A 494 -14.84 14.96 13.72
N ILE A 495 -13.50 14.98 13.64
CA ILE A 495 -12.60 14.73 14.77
C ILE A 495 -11.91 16.01 15.23
N GLU A 496 -12.04 16.36 16.51
CA GLU A 496 -11.24 17.44 17.11
C GLU A 496 -9.78 17.01 17.22
N PRO A 497 -8.80 17.83 16.80
CA PRO A 497 -7.38 17.52 17.01
C PRO A 497 -7.05 17.34 18.50
N TYR A 498 -6.21 16.36 18.83
CA TYR A 498 -5.73 16.08 20.19
C TYR A 498 -4.26 15.63 20.19
N ALA A 499 -3.64 15.60 21.38
CA ALA A 499 -2.23 15.25 21.54
C ALA A 499 -1.96 13.78 21.17
N LYS A 500 -0.84 13.51 20.49
CA LYS A 500 -0.40 12.19 20.03
C LYS A 500 -1.36 11.46 19.09
N MET A 501 -2.20 12.24 18.41
CA MET A 501 -3.13 11.72 17.40
C MET A 501 -2.35 11.01 16.28
N ASN A 502 -2.82 9.82 15.88
CA ASN A 502 -2.24 8.97 14.83
C ASN A 502 -0.86 8.37 15.12
N GLU A 503 -0.39 8.37 16.38
CA GLU A 503 0.86 7.66 16.72
C GLU A 503 0.65 6.15 16.97
N ASN A 504 -0.59 5.69 17.05
CA ASN A 504 -0.95 4.30 17.41
C ASN A 504 -2.26 3.86 16.73
N CYS A 505 -2.50 4.29 15.48
CA CYS A 505 -3.77 4.13 14.80
C CYS A 505 -3.75 3.13 13.65
N PRO A 506 -4.43 1.98 13.77
CA PRO A 506 -4.50 1.04 12.67
C PRO A 506 -5.30 1.61 11.49
N SER A 507 -4.88 1.25 10.27
CA SER A 507 -5.55 1.62 9.02
C SER A 507 -5.87 0.36 8.21
N LEU A 508 -6.88 -0.41 8.65
CA LEU A 508 -7.26 -1.66 7.99
C LEU A 508 -8.50 -1.51 7.09
N PRO A 509 -8.42 -1.92 5.81
CA PRO A 509 -9.59 -2.05 4.96
C PRO A 509 -10.52 -3.19 5.44
N PRO A 510 -11.79 -3.20 5.00
CA PRO A 510 -12.41 -2.22 4.11
C PRO A 510 -13.03 -1.02 4.85
N THR A 511 -13.15 -1.08 6.18
CA THR A 511 -13.91 -0.08 6.96
C THR A 511 -13.05 1.02 7.55
N TYR A 512 -11.75 0.79 7.74
CA TYR A 512 -10.81 1.74 8.33
C TYR A 512 -11.31 2.30 9.67
N GLU A 513 -11.92 1.43 10.47
CA GLU A 513 -12.46 1.79 11.78
C GLU A 513 -11.35 2.29 12.69
N ARG A 514 -11.55 3.50 13.23
CA ARG A 514 -10.62 4.14 14.16
C ARG A 514 -10.93 3.65 15.59
N PRO A 515 -10.04 2.89 16.26
CA PRO A 515 -10.29 2.43 17.62
C PRO A 515 -10.33 3.58 18.63
N VAL A 516 -10.93 3.36 19.80
CA VAL A 516 -11.03 4.39 20.88
C VAL A 516 -9.67 4.78 21.47
N LYS A 517 -8.63 3.95 21.24
CA LYS A 517 -7.26 4.20 21.73
C LYS A 517 -6.39 4.94 20.73
N CYS A 518 -6.93 5.22 19.54
CA CYS A 518 -6.52 6.39 18.79
C CYS A 518 -6.93 7.63 19.58
#